data_AF-A0AAV8GGW8-F1
#
_entry.id   AF-A0AAV8GGW8-F1
#
_cell.length_a   1.000
_cell.length_b   1.000
_cell.length_c   1.000
_cell.angle_alpha   90.00
_cell.angle_beta   90.00
_cell.angle_gamma   90.00
#
_symmetry.space_group_name_H-M   'P 1'
#
loop_
_entity.id
_entity.type
_entity.pdbx_description
1 polymer ?
#
loop_
_entity_poly.entity_id
_entity_poly.type
_entity_poly.pdbx_seq_one_letter_code
_entity_poly.pdbx_strand_id
1 'polypeptide(L)'
;MAPGMLFLLGLLVSTVLVQVDADIDYGSALTKSLLYFEAQRSGKLPSGQRVTWRGDSALKDGSDAGIDLNGGYYDAGDNVKFGFPMAFTVSLLSWSVVEYGSKLSNKGELQNALDAIKWGTDYLINAHPAPNTLYVEVGDGNSDHQCWQRPEDMTTPRNSFKIDESKPGSDVAAETAAALAAASIAFASSDSNYAFTLLTHAKQLFDFARNHRGLYQNSVPVAGVFYSSSGDDDEIAWASAWLYIATGDFTYQNFLSSENNGGARSEFSWDDKFVGAQTLISKASTSQNQIIKIRFCCMVPTNQRT
;
A
#
# COMPACT_ATOMS: atom_id res chain seq x y z
N MET A 1 -21.27 61.02 -64.12
CA MET A 1 -22.21 59.99 -64.61
C MET A 1 -21.39 59.01 -65.44
N ALA A 2 -21.25 57.71 -65.22
CA ALA A 2 -21.63 56.68 -64.23
C ALA A 2 -20.82 55.40 -64.64
N PRO A 3 -20.89 54.24 -63.96
CA PRO A 3 -20.96 53.91 -62.55
C PRO A 3 -19.79 52.99 -62.11
N GLY A 4 -19.67 52.79 -60.79
CA GLY A 4 -18.56 52.08 -60.14
C GLY A 4 -18.57 50.55 -60.28
N MET A 5 -17.37 49.98 -60.15
CA MET A 5 -17.11 48.56 -60.08
C MET A 5 -16.66 48.23 -58.65
N LEU A 6 -17.56 47.62 -57.88
CA LEU A 6 -17.31 47.10 -56.54
C LEU A 6 -16.42 45.86 -56.67
N PHE A 7 -15.19 45.89 -56.17
CA PHE A 7 -14.39 44.70 -55.92
C PHE A 7 -14.44 44.40 -54.42
N LEU A 8 -15.27 43.42 -54.04
CA LEU A 8 -15.22 42.78 -52.73
C LEU A 8 -14.02 41.84 -52.67
N LEU A 9 -12.94 42.26 -52.01
CA LEU A 9 -11.91 41.34 -51.51
C LEU A 9 -12.44 40.66 -50.24
N GLY A 10 -13.00 39.47 -50.40
CA GLY A 10 -13.29 38.58 -49.27
C GLY A 10 -11.99 37.99 -48.74
N LEU A 11 -11.51 38.47 -47.60
CA LEU A 11 -10.42 37.84 -46.86
C LEU A 11 -10.95 36.56 -46.19
N LEU A 12 -10.64 35.40 -46.77
CA LEU A 12 -10.83 34.11 -46.10
C LEU A 12 -9.72 33.95 -45.06
N VAL A 13 -10.01 34.35 -43.82
CA VAL A 13 -9.20 33.97 -42.66
C VAL A 13 -9.62 32.57 -42.27
N SER A 14 -8.91 31.56 -42.78
CA SER A 14 -9.00 30.20 -42.25
C SER A 14 -8.32 30.18 -40.89
N THR A 15 -9.12 30.23 -39.82
CA THR A 15 -8.66 29.89 -38.47
C THR A 15 -8.29 28.41 -38.44
N VAL A 16 -7.00 28.11 -38.47
CA VAL A 16 -6.49 26.78 -38.12
C VAL A 16 -6.66 26.64 -36.61
N LEU A 17 -7.68 25.92 -36.18
CA LEU A 17 -7.78 25.44 -34.80
C LEU A 17 -6.69 24.39 -34.62
N VAL A 18 -5.58 24.77 -33.98
CA VAL A 18 -4.60 23.81 -33.49
C VAL A 18 -5.21 23.15 -32.26
N GLN A 19 -5.71 21.93 -32.43
CA GLN A 19 -6.06 21.06 -31.32
C GLN A 19 -4.75 20.64 -30.65
N VAL A 20 -4.41 21.26 -29.52
CA VAL A 20 -3.33 20.78 -28.66
C VAL A 20 -3.93 19.63 -27.86
N ASP A 21 -3.75 18.41 -28.34
CA ASP A 21 -3.95 17.23 -27.53
C ASP A 21 -2.80 17.20 -26.52
N ALA A 22 -3.07 17.60 -25.28
CA ALA A 22 -2.10 17.49 -24.21
C ALA A 22 -2.00 16.01 -23.82
N ASP A 23 -1.09 15.28 -24.48
CA ASP A 23 -0.79 13.90 -24.12
C ASP A 23 -0.26 13.86 -22.69
N ILE A 24 -0.96 13.12 -21.82
CA ILE A 24 -0.59 13.01 -20.41
C ILE A 24 0.56 12.00 -20.32
N ASP A 25 1.75 12.49 -19.94
CA ASP A 25 2.91 11.61 -19.73
C ASP A 25 2.78 10.81 -18.42
N TYR A 26 2.06 9.70 -18.50
CA TYR A 26 1.93 8.72 -17.41
C TYR A 26 3.26 8.10 -17.00
N GLY A 27 4.27 8.11 -17.87
CA GLY A 27 5.63 7.66 -17.54
C GLY A 27 6.28 8.60 -16.54
N SER A 28 6.28 9.90 -16.81
CA SER A 28 6.77 10.90 -15.85
C SER A 28 5.97 10.88 -14.54
N ALA A 29 4.66 10.66 -14.60
CA ALA A 29 3.84 10.56 -13.39
C ALA A 29 4.24 9.35 -12.52
N LEU A 30 4.48 8.19 -13.15
CA LEU A 30 4.96 6.98 -12.47
C LEU A 30 6.32 7.21 -11.78
N THR A 31 7.31 7.76 -12.50
CA THR A 31 8.64 8.06 -11.93
C THR A 31 8.53 8.99 -10.72
N LYS A 32 7.70 10.04 -10.82
CA LYS A 32 7.49 10.99 -9.72
C LYS A 32 6.78 10.35 -8.52
N SER A 33 5.85 9.42 -8.76
CA SER A 33 5.21 8.65 -7.68
C SER A 33 6.22 7.79 -6.91
N LEU A 34 7.19 7.18 -7.59
CA LEU A 34 8.25 6.43 -6.91
C LEU A 34 9.24 7.35 -6.16
N LEU A 35 9.54 8.53 -6.70
CA LEU A 35 10.32 9.56 -5.99
C LEU A 35 9.59 10.08 -4.74
N TYR A 36 8.25 10.11 -4.74
CA TYR A 36 7.49 10.42 -3.54
C TYR A 36 7.79 9.43 -2.40
N PHE A 37 7.80 8.13 -2.68
CA PHE A 37 8.18 7.15 -1.65
C PHE A 37 9.61 7.33 -1.16
N GLU A 38 10.56 7.64 -2.04
CA GLU A 38 11.92 8.01 -1.61
C GLU A 38 11.94 9.21 -0.68
N ALA A 39 11.09 10.21 -0.94
CA ALA A 39 10.94 11.40 -0.12
C ALA A 39 10.28 11.11 1.25
N GLN A 40 9.62 9.97 1.42
CA GLN A 40 9.00 9.53 2.68
C GLN A 40 9.86 8.58 3.51
N ARG A 41 11.02 8.13 3.00
CA ARG A 41 11.88 7.15 3.71
C ARG A 41 12.32 7.68 5.07
N SER A 42 12.02 6.98 6.16
CA SER A 42 12.62 7.19 7.49
C SER A 42 13.87 6.32 7.63
N GLY A 43 14.78 6.64 8.55
CA GLY A 43 15.96 5.83 8.83
C GLY A 43 17.22 6.26 8.08
N LYS A 44 18.16 5.33 7.94
CA LYS A 44 19.43 5.56 7.23
C LYS A 44 19.24 5.40 5.72
N LEU A 45 19.38 6.48 4.97
CA LEU A 45 19.13 6.50 3.53
C LEU A 45 20.20 5.72 2.75
N PRO A 46 19.83 5.06 1.64
CA PRO A 46 20.78 4.33 0.81
C PRO A 46 21.66 5.29 0.02
N SER A 47 22.89 4.88 -0.30
CA SER A 47 23.82 5.70 -1.10
C SER A 47 23.29 6.07 -2.50
N GLY A 48 22.36 5.27 -3.05
CA GLY A 48 21.71 5.51 -4.34
C GLY A 48 20.42 6.33 -4.28
N GLN A 49 20.09 6.96 -3.14
CA GLN A 49 18.91 7.82 -2.98
C GLN A 49 18.88 8.94 -4.05
N ARG A 50 17.77 9.06 -4.79
CA ARG A 50 17.59 10.08 -5.84
C ARG A 50 17.06 11.38 -5.27
N VAL A 51 16.28 11.31 -4.20
CA VAL A 51 15.76 12.47 -3.47
C VAL A 51 16.80 12.96 -2.45
N THR A 52 17.72 13.83 -2.91
CA THR A 52 18.94 14.20 -2.16
C THR A 52 18.78 15.34 -1.15
N TRP A 53 17.59 15.94 -1.06
CA TRP A 53 17.31 16.95 -0.03
C TRP A 53 16.87 16.33 1.31
N ARG A 54 16.56 15.03 1.33
CA ARG A 54 16.36 14.23 2.55
C ARG A 54 17.70 13.76 3.10
N GLY A 55 17.81 13.69 4.43
CA GLY A 55 18.95 13.10 5.15
C GLY A 55 18.53 11.93 6.03
N ASP A 56 19.55 11.32 6.65
CA ASP A 56 19.35 10.26 7.65
C ASP A 56 18.56 10.78 8.85
N SER A 57 17.48 10.10 9.22
CA SER A 57 16.58 10.52 10.30
C SER A 57 16.10 9.35 11.15
N ALA A 58 15.56 9.63 12.34
CA ALA A 58 14.94 8.62 13.21
C ALA A 58 15.81 7.35 13.47
N LEU A 59 17.13 7.55 13.56
CA LEU A 59 18.10 6.44 13.61
C LEU A 59 18.05 5.58 14.88
N LYS A 60 17.25 5.98 15.87
CA LYS A 60 17.12 5.33 17.18
C LYS A 60 15.72 4.73 17.40
N ASP A 61 14.88 4.69 16.38
CA ASP A 61 13.56 4.08 16.46
C ASP A 61 13.66 2.63 16.93
N GLY A 62 12.81 2.24 17.90
CA GLY A 62 12.82 0.91 18.51
C GLY A 62 13.77 0.75 19.69
N SER A 63 14.66 1.71 19.96
CA SER A 63 15.62 1.62 21.07
C SER A 63 14.96 1.55 22.45
N ASP A 64 13.78 2.15 22.62
CA ASP A 64 12.96 2.07 23.83
C ASP A 64 12.43 0.66 24.10
N ALA A 65 12.30 -0.15 23.04
CA ALA A 65 11.84 -1.53 23.07
C ALA A 65 12.96 -2.56 22.84
N GLY A 66 14.21 -2.13 22.68
CA GLY A 66 15.37 -3.00 22.46
C GLY A 66 15.38 -3.71 21.11
N ILE A 67 14.70 -3.15 20.10
CA ILE A 67 14.66 -3.68 18.73
C ILE A 67 15.04 -2.61 17.71
N ASP A 68 15.47 -3.01 16.52
CA ASP A 68 15.80 -2.07 15.45
C ASP A 68 14.56 -1.75 14.61
N LEU A 69 13.97 -0.58 14.82
CA LEU A 69 12.87 -0.06 14.00
C LEU A 69 13.34 1.08 13.09
N ASN A 70 14.61 1.12 12.70
CA ASN A 70 15.08 1.99 11.62
C ASN A 70 14.38 1.64 10.29
N GLY A 71 14.26 2.60 9.38
CA GLY A 71 13.67 2.39 8.06
C GLY A 71 12.17 2.68 8.01
N GLY A 72 11.49 2.12 7.01
CA GLY A 72 10.06 2.34 6.79
C GLY A 72 9.73 3.73 6.27
N TYR A 73 8.45 4.05 6.19
CA TYR A 73 7.97 5.32 5.65
C TYR A 73 7.37 6.20 6.75
N TYR A 74 7.65 7.50 6.67
CA TYR A 74 6.77 8.48 7.32
C TYR A 74 5.44 8.51 6.58
N ASP A 75 4.35 8.64 7.34
CA ASP A 75 3.01 8.42 6.84
C ASP A 75 2.57 9.50 5.82
N ALA A 76 2.67 10.77 6.21
CA ALA A 76 2.18 11.88 5.39
C ALA A 76 3.15 13.07 5.40
N GLY A 77 2.68 14.24 5.86
CA GLY A 77 3.53 15.42 6.09
C GLY A 77 4.16 15.47 7.48
N ASP A 78 3.93 14.42 8.28
CA ASP A 78 4.43 14.21 9.63
C ASP A 78 5.62 13.23 9.62
N ASN A 79 6.12 12.88 10.79
CA ASN A 79 7.22 11.92 10.94
C ASN A 79 6.84 10.69 11.78
N VAL A 80 5.55 10.42 11.93
CA VAL A 80 5.06 9.19 12.57
C VAL A 80 5.12 8.05 11.56
N LYS A 81 5.39 6.85 12.05
CA LYS A 81 5.35 5.62 11.27
C LYS A 81 4.10 4.82 11.63
N PHE A 82 2.98 5.12 10.99
CA PHE A 82 1.74 4.36 11.18
C PHE A 82 1.79 3.05 10.37
N GLY A 83 1.82 1.93 11.08
CA GLY A 83 2.00 0.60 10.48
C GLY A 83 0.84 0.16 9.60
N PHE A 84 -0.40 0.52 9.95
CA PHE A 84 -1.59 0.10 9.20
C PHE A 84 -1.67 0.67 7.77
N PRO A 85 -1.65 2.01 7.57
CA PRO A 85 -1.59 2.58 6.22
C PRO A 85 -0.28 2.28 5.47
N MET A 86 0.84 2.12 6.20
CA MET A 86 2.11 1.71 5.59
C MET A 86 2.03 0.30 5.00
N ALA A 87 1.48 -0.66 5.75
CA ALA A 87 1.28 -2.02 5.27
C ALA A 87 0.37 -2.04 4.04
N PHE A 88 -0.75 -1.30 4.06
CA PHE A 88 -1.61 -1.13 2.89
C PHE A 88 -0.88 -0.59 1.66
N THR A 89 -0.07 0.45 1.86
CA THR A 89 0.76 1.03 0.80
C THR A 89 1.71 0.00 0.19
N VAL A 90 2.38 -0.80 1.03
CA VAL A 90 3.29 -1.86 0.60
C VAL A 90 2.54 -2.98 -0.13
N SER A 91 1.35 -3.37 0.33
CA SER A 91 0.46 -4.30 -0.36
C SER A 91 0.13 -3.83 -1.78
N LEU A 92 -0.22 -2.54 -1.96
CA LEU A 92 -0.55 -1.99 -3.28
C LEU A 92 0.65 -1.83 -4.20
N LEU A 93 1.79 -1.37 -3.68
CA LEU A 93 3.03 -1.32 -4.47
C LEU A 93 3.41 -2.71 -4.97
N SER A 94 3.29 -3.72 -4.10
CA SER A 94 3.52 -5.12 -4.44
C SER A 94 2.54 -5.62 -5.48
N TRP A 95 1.24 -5.32 -5.33
CA TRP A 95 0.23 -5.68 -6.32
C TRP A 95 0.53 -5.07 -7.69
N SER A 96 0.97 -3.82 -7.74
CA SER A 96 1.37 -3.15 -8.98
C SER A 96 2.52 -3.89 -9.68
N VAL A 97 3.53 -4.35 -8.95
CA VAL A 97 4.62 -5.15 -9.52
C VAL A 97 4.13 -6.52 -9.99
N VAL A 98 3.27 -7.19 -9.22
CA VAL A 98 2.70 -8.49 -9.59
C VAL A 98 1.87 -8.39 -10.87
N GLU A 99 1.06 -7.33 -11.02
CA GLU A 99 0.16 -7.17 -12.18
C GLU A 99 0.87 -6.56 -13.40
N TYR A 100 1.76 -5.60 -13.17
CA TYR A 100 2.31 -4.73 -14.21
C TYR A 100 3.84 -4.76 -14.30
N GLY A 101 4.51 -5.75 -13.70
CA GLY A 101 5.97 -5.85 -13.68
C GLY A 101 6.64 -5.72 -15.06
N SER A 102 6.03 -6.29 -16.11
CA SER A 102 6.53 -6.15 -17.49
C SER A 102 6.43 -4.71 -18.02
N LYS A 103 5.35 -3.99 -17.69
CA LYS A 103 5.18 -2.57 -18.06
C LYS A 103 6.14 -1.67 -17.30
N LEU A 104 6.35 -1.94 -16.01
CA LEU A 104 7.34 -1.25 -15.18
C LEU A 104 8.75 -1.47 -15.74
N SER A 105 9.08 -2.70 -16.14
CA SER A 105 10.36 -3.06 -16.75
C SER A 105 10.59 -2.33 -18.07
N ASN A 106 9.58 -2.33 -18.96
CA ASN A 106 9.64 -1.61 -20.23
C ASN A 106 9.82 -0.08 -20.08
N LYS A 107 9.48 0.46 -18.91
CA LYS A 107 9.69 1.87 -18.55
C LYS A 107 10.94 2.11 -17.69
N GLY A 108 11.71 1.07 -17.36
CA GLY A 108 12.91 1.18 -16.52
C GLY A 108 12.63 1.47 -15.04
N GLU A 109 11.39 1.30 -14.58
CA GLU A 109 10.95 1.64 -13.21
C GLU A 109 10.78 0.41 -12.31
N LEU A 110 10.94 -0.82 -12.85
CA LEU A 110 10.75 -2.04 -12.07
C LEU A 110 11.66 -2.10 -10.84
N GLN A 111 12.95 -1.76 -10.98
CA GLN A 111 13.87 -1.79 -9.84
C GLN A 111 13.50 -0.74 -8.79
N ASN A 112 13.12 0.47 -9.21
CA ASN A 112 12.70 1.52 -8.27
C ASN A 112 11.41 1.13 -7.52
N ALA A 113 10.48 0.44 -8.19
CA ALA A 113 9.29 -0.11 -7.56
C ALA A 113 9.62 -1.22 -6.55
N LEU A 114 10.51 -2.14 -6.90
CA LEU A 114 11.02 -3.16 -5.98
C LEU A 114 11.75 -2.53 -4.79
N ASP A 115 12.59 -1.52 -4.99
CA ASP A 115 13.26 -0.80 -3.92
C ASP A 115 12.27 -0.07 -3.00
N ALA A 116 11.16 0.45 -3.54
CA ALA A 116 10.10 1.04 -2.76
C ALA A 116 9.35 -0.01 -1.91
N ILE A 117 9.06 -1.18 -2.46
CA ILE A 117 8.46 -2.30 -1.70
C ILE A 117 9.43 -2.75 -0.61
N LYS A 118 10.69 -3.00 -0.96
CA LYS A 118 11.70 -3.53 -0.05
C LYS A 118 11.91 -2.63 1.17
N TRP A 119 11.92 -1.31 0.96
CA TRP A 119 12.06 -0.35 2.05
C TRP A 119 10.97 -0.48 3.11
N GLY A 120 9.73 -0.72 2.67
CA GLY A 120 8.60 -0.98 3.56
C GLY A 120 8.68 -2.36 4.20
N THR A 121 8.95 -3.41 3.41
CA THR A 121 8.96 -4.78 3.92
C THR A 121 10.12 -5.08 4.86
N ASP A 122 11.30 -4.48 4.67
CA ASP A 122 12.42 -4.58 5.62
C ASP A 122 12.00 -4.05 6.99
N TYR A 123 11.30 -2.92 7.03
CA TYR A 123 10.74 -2.38 8.27
C TYR A 123 9.65 -3.28 8.87
N LEU A 124 8.71 -3.79 8.06
CA LEU A 124 7.64 -4.67 8.54
C LEU A 124 8.18 -6.01 9.08
N ILE A 125 9.26 -6.54 8.50
CA ILE A 125 9.99 -7.70 9.05
C ILE A 125 10.55 -7.38 10.43
N ASN A 126 11.26 -6.26 10.55
CA ASN A 126 11.85 -5.84 11.83
C ASN A 126 10.78 -5.54 12.90
N ALA A 127 9.64 -4.99 12.49
CA ALA A 127 8.49 -4.75 13.33
C ALA A 127 7.81 -6.04 13.81
N HIS A 128 8.09 -7.19 13.21
CA HIS A 128 7.56 -8.51 13.57
C HIS A 128 8.68 -9.42 14.15
N PRO A 129 9.17 -9.15 15.38
CA PRO A 129 10.30 -9.89 15.96
C PRO A 129 9.93 -11.27 16.50
N ALA A 130 8.65 -11.58 16.69
CA ALA A 130 8.16 -12.85 17.22
C ALA A 130 6.75 -13.16 16.68
N PRO A 131 6.35 -14.44 16.55
CA PRO A 131 5.14 -14.84 15.81
C PRO A 131 3.84 -14.10 16.18
N ASN A 132 3.66 -13.76 17.46
CA ASN A 132 2.48 -13.06 17.97
C ASN A 132 2.84 -11.67 18.56
N THR A 133 3.76 -10.95 17.92
CA THR A 133 4.16 -9.59 18.32
C THR A 133 4.46 -8.74 17.09
N LEU A 134 3.73 -7.64 16.94
CA LEU A 134 3.93 -6.69 15.84
C LEU A 134 3.98 -5.26 16.38
N TYR A 135 5.03 -4.52 16.04
CA TYR A 135 5.10 -3.08 16.28
C TYR A 135 4.35 -2.34 15.18
N VAL A 136 3.39 -1.51 15.58
CA VAL A 136 2.38 -0.93 14.70
C VAL A 136 2.47 0.59 14.63
N GLU A 137 3.25 1.22 15.50
CA GLU A 137 3.50 2.66 15.48
C GLU A 137 4.88 2.98 16.06
N VAL A 138 5.57 3.96 15.46
CA VAL A 138 6.73 4.63 16.07
C VAL A 138 6.59 6.13 15.93
N GLY A 139 6.69 6.84 17.06
CA GLY A 139 6.34 8.27 17.14
C GLY A 139 5.11 8.47 18.03
N ASP A 140 5.06 9.59 18.75
CA ASP A 140 3.81 10.05 19.37
C ASP A 140 3.17 11.11 18.46
N GLY A 141 2.03 10.77 17.83
CA GLY A 141 1.44 11.64 16.81
C GLY A 141 1.07 13.04 17.30
N ASN A 142 0.62 13.19 18.54
CA ASN A 142 0.26 14.51 19.08
C ASN A 142 1.47 15.44 19.16
N SER A 143 2.59 14.97 19.71
CA SER A 143 3.80 15.77 19.85
C SER A 143 4.51 15.97 18.51
N ASP A 144 4.48 14.97 17.63
CA ASP A 144 5.03 15.09 16.27
C ASP A 144 4.31 16.18 15.47
N HIS A 145 2.97 16.19 15.49
CA HIS A 145 2.15 17.15 14.73
C HIS A 145 2.19 18.58 15.29
N GLN A 146 2.63 18.75 16.54
CA GLN A 146 2.87 20.07 17.13
C GLN A 146 4.21 20.69 16.68
N CYS A 147 5.06 19.95 15.97
CA CYS A 147 6.38 20.40 15.58
C CYS A 147 6.58 20.42 14.06
N TRP A 148 6.75 21.61 13.50
CA TRP A 148 7.13 21.77 12.09
C TRP A 148 8.64 21.82 11.93
N GLN A 149 9.25 20.67 11.63
CA GLN A 149 10.70 20.54 11.52
C GLN A 149 11.11 19.50 10.48
N ARG A 150 12.38 19.53 10.09
CA ARG A 150 12.94 18.48 9.24
C ARG A 150 13.07 17.18 10.05
N PRO A 151 12.85 16.00 9.45
CA PRO A 151 12.94 14.73 10.17
C PRO A 151 14.32 14.48 10.79
N GLU A 152 15.39 15.03 10.22
CA GLU A 152 16.76 14.90 10.72
C GLU A 152 17.00 15.67 12.03
N ASP A 153 16.17 16.67 12.33
CA ASP A 153 16.27 17.53 13.51
C ASP A 153 15.28 17.15 14.62
N MET A 154 14.53 16.05 14.47
CA MET A 154 13.45 15.67 15.39
C MET A 154 13.93 15.53 16.84
N THR A 155 13.22 16.22 17.74
CA THR A 155 13.39 16.09 19.20
C THR A 155 12.15 15.54 19.92
N THR A 156 11.09 15.22 19.18
CA THR A 156 9.84 14.67 19.74
C THR A 156 10.04 13.23 20.21
N PRO A 157 9.30 12.76 21.23
CA PRO A 157 9.34 11.36 21.64
C PRO A 157 8.98 10.41 20.50
N ARG A 158 9.79 9.35 20.33
CA ARG A 158 9.60 8.33 19.29
C ARG A 158 9.37 6.94 19.89
N ASN A 159 8.37 6.86 20.78
CA ASN A 159 8.00 5.61 21.45
C ASN A 159 7.52 4.57 20.44
N SER A 160 7.80 3.31 20.73
CA SER A 160 7.42 2.16 19.90
C SER A 160 6.20 1.46 20.50
N PHE A 161 5.12 1.34 19.74
CA PHE A 161 3.89 0.70 20.18
C PHE A 161 3.66 -0.62 19.43
N LYS A 162 3.12 -1.61 20.15
CA LYS A 162 2.93 -2.96 19.63
C LYS A 162 1.58 -3.55 19.99
N ILE A 163 1.19 -4.53 19.19
CA ILE A 163 0.14 -5.51 19.50
C ILE A 163 0.78 -6.87 19.83
N ASP A 164 0.09 -7.65 20.65
CA ASP A 164 0.47 -9.01 21.02
C ASP A 164 -0.76 -9.86 21.39
N GLU A 165 -0.57 -11.09 21.87
CA GLU A 165 -1.67 -12.00 22.25
C GLU A 165 -2.65 -11.40 23.27
N SER A 166 -2.16 -10.54 24.18
CA SER A 166 -2.96 -9.89 25.22
C SER A 166 -3.61 -8.59 24.77
N LYS A 167 -3.05 -7.99 23.72
CA LYS A 167 -3.44 -6.73 23.10
C LYS A 167 -3.51 -6.93 21.58
N PRO A 168 -4.56 -7.60 21.07
CA PRO A 168 -4.65 -8.00 19.67
C PRO A 168 -4.87 -6.82 18.70
N GLY A 169 -4.63 -7.08 17.41
CA GLY A 169 -4.89 -6.16 16.31
C GLY A 169 -4.94 -6.93 14.98
N SER A 170 -6.05 -7.62 14.71
CA SER A 170 -6.21 -8.49 13.52
C SER A 170 -6.13 -7.69 12.23
N ASP A 171 -6.72 -6.51 12.21
CA ASP A 171 -6.68 -5.54 11.12
C ASP A 171 -5.24 -5.28 10.66
N VAL A 172 -4.42 -4.63 11.47
CA VAL A 172 -3.04 -4.27 11.13
C VAL A 172 -2.14 -5.50 10.95
N ALA A 173 -2.36 -6.58 11.72
CA ALA A 173 -1.59 -7.81 11.55
C ALA A 173 -1.91 -8.52 10.23
N ALA A 174 -3.19 -8.61 9.84
CA ALA A 174 -3.58 -9.20 8.57
C ALA A 174 -3.19 -8.30 7.39
N GLU A 175 -3.26 -6.97 7.51
CA GLU A 175 -2.74 -6.09 6.45
C GLU A 175 -1.23 -6.24 6.27
N THR A 176 -0.48 -6.34 7.36
CA THR A 176 0.96 -6.60 7.29
C THR A 176 1.24 -7.98 6.68
N ALA A 177 0.42 -8.99 6.99
CA ALA A 177 0.51 -10.29 6.34
C ALA A 177 0.23 -10.21 4.83
N ALA A 178 -0.79 -9.46 4.42
CA ALA A 178 -1.10 -9.22 3.01
C ALA A 178 0.06 -8.54 2.27
N ALA A 179 0.66 -7.50 2.89
CA ALA A 179 1.80 -6.78 2.33
C ALA A 179 2.99 -7.68 2.07
N LEU A 180 3.35 -8.49 3.07
CA LEU A 180 4.48 -9.41 3.00
C LEU A 180 4.21 -10.58 2.03
N ALA A 181 2.97 -11.10 1.98
CA ALA A 181 2.60 -12.13 1.03
C ALA A 181 2.63 -11.61 -0.42
N ALA A 182 2.05 -10.42 -0.69
CA ALA A 182 2.10 -9.79 -2.00
C ALA A 182 3.54 -9.50 -2.43
N ALA A 183 4.36 -8.97 -1.53
CA ALA A 183 5.78 -8.71 -1.79
C ALA A 183 6.55 -10.00 -2.08
N SER A 184 6.25 -11.11 -1.40
CA SER A 184 6.90 -12.40 -1.65
C SER A 184 6.75 -12.83 -3.12
N ILE A 185 5.60 -12.57 -3.73
CA ILE A 185 5.35 -12.85 -5.15
C ILE A 185 6.15 -11.88 -6.02
N ALA A 186 6.15 -10.58 -5.70
CA ALA A 186 6.89 -9.57 -6.44
C ALA A 186 8.40 -9.87 -6.50
N PHE A 187 8.98 -10.39 -5.42
CA PHE A 187 10.41 -10.73 -5.35
C PHE A 187 10.75 -12.16 -5.78
N ALA A 188 9.77 -13.05 -5.98
CA ALA A 188 10.02 -14.48 -6.21
C ALA A 188 11.00 -14.77 -7.36
N SER A 189 10.99 -13.94 -8.41
CA SER A 189 11.86 -14.10 -9.58
C SER A 189 13.25 -13.45 -9.45
N SER A 190 13.40 -12.43 -8.60
CA SER A 190 14.62 -11.65 -8.45
C SER A 190 15.41 -12.00 -7.19
N ASP A 191 14.74 -12.40 -6.12
CA ASP A 191 15.33 -12.78 -4.83
C ASP A 191 14.44 -13.80 -4.10
N SER A 192 14.64 -15.08 -4.42
CA SER A 192 13.84 -16.18 -3.85
C SER A 192 14.04 -16.35 -2.34
N ASN A 193 15.22 -16.00 -1.82
CA ASN A 193 15.51 -16.13 -0.38
C ASN A 193 14.75 -15.05 0.40
N TYR A 194 14.77 -13.81 -0.07
CA TYR A 194 13.98 -12.75 0.53
C TYR A 194 12.48 -13.02 0.41
N ALA A 195 12.02 -13.51 -0.75
CA ALA A 195 10.62 -13.95 -0.93
C ALA A 195 10.20 -15.02 0.10
N PHE A 196 11.07 -15.99 0.39
CA PHE A 196 10.81 -17.00 1.43
C PHE A 196 10.71 -16.40 2.84
N THR A 197 11.60 -15.46 3.18
CA THR A 197 11.55 -14.73 4.45
C THR A 197 10.23 -13.95 4.57
N LEU A 198 9.86 -13.17 3.56
CA LEU A 198 8.61 -12.42 3.51
C LEU A 198 7.40 -13.32 3.76
N LEU A 199 7.34 -14.45 3.05
CA LEU A 199 6.23 -15.40 3.18
C LEU A 199 6.16 -16.06 4.57
N THR A 200 7.30 -16.26 5.23
CA THR A 200 7.33 -16.80 6.60
C THR A 200 6.70 -15.82 7.59
N HIS A 201 7.09 -14.54 7.55
CA HIS A 201 6.48 -13.52 8.40
C HIS A 201 4.98 -13.32 8.06
N ALA A 202 4.62 -13.37 6.78
CA ALA A 202 3.22 -13.25 6.35
C ALA A 202 2.32 -14.34 6.95
N LYS A 203 2.77 -15.60 6.92
CA LYS A 203 2.01 -16.73 7.49
C LYS A 203 1.83 -16.60 8.99
N GLN A 204 2.90 -16.26 9.71
CA GLN A 204 2.88 -16.06 11.16
C GLN A 204 1.93 -14.92 11.58
N LEU A 205 2.01 -13.76 10.92
CA LEU A 205 1.13 -12.64 11.23
C LEU A 205 -0.33 -12.92 10.90
N PHE A 206 -0.61 -13.65 9.83
CA PHE A 206 -1.96 -14.07 9.52
C PHE A 206 -2.52 -15.07 10.54
N ASP A 207 -1.68 -15.99 11.04
CA ASP A 207 -2.07 -16.88 12.13
C ASP A 207 -2.32 -16.10 13.43
N PHE A 208 -1.46 -15.12 13.75
CA PHE A 208 -1.66 -14.22 14.88
C PHE A 208 -3.00 -13.46 14.78
N ALA A 209 -3.26 -12.82 13.63
CA ALA A 209 -4.48 -12.06 13.38
C ALA A 209 -5.75 -12.90 13.54
N ARG A 210 -5.74 -14.16 13.08
CA ARG A 210 -6.89 -15.06 13.18
C ARG A 210 -7.09 -15.64 14.58
N ASN A 211 -6.01 -15.99 15.26
CA ASN A 211 -6.09 -16.65 16.57
C ASN A 211 -6.35 -15.66 17.70
N HIS A 212 -6.01 -14.38 17.52
CA HIS A 212 -6.18 -13.31 18.49
C HIS A 212 -6.94 -12.15 17.85
N ARG A 213 -8.26 -12.30 17.67
CA ARG A 213 -9.10 -11.30 17.02
C ARG A 213 -9.32 -10.06 17.90
N GLY A 214 -9.19 -8.87 17.32
CA GLY A 214 -9.51 -7.57 17.91
C GLY A 214 -8.98 -6.42 17.06
N LEU A 215 -9.58 -5.23 17.18
CA LEU A 215 -9.12 -4.05 16.42
C LEU A 215 -7.93 -3.39 17.12
N TYR A 216 -6.89 -3.03 16.37
CA TYR A 216 -5.62 -2.60 16.97
C TYR A 216 -5.73 -1.30 17.77
N GLN A 217 -6.67 -0.41 17.45
CA GLN A 217 -6.89 0.82 18.21
C GLN A 217 -7.32 0.57 19.65
N ASN A 218 -7.90 -0.59 19.96
CA ASN A 218 -8.25 -0.93 21.34
C ASN A 218 -7.00 -1.33 22.14
N SER A 219 -5.96 -1.78 21.45
CA SER A 219 -4.67 -2.20 22.00
C SER A 219 -3.65 -1.08 22.05
N VAL A 220 -3.67 -0.22 21.03
CA VAL A 220 -2.83 0.98 20.86
C VAL A 220 -3.74 2.18 20.59
N PRO A 221 -4.39 2.76 21.63
CA PRO A 221 -5.35 3.87 21.45
C PRO A 221 -4.75 5.12 20.82
N VAL A 222 -3.45 5.35 20.99
CA VAL A 222 -2.76 6.51 20.39
C VAL A 222 -2.78 6.44 18.86
N ALA A 223 -2.67 5.25 18.28
CA ALA A 223 -2.77 5.03 16.84
C ALA A 223 -4.20 5.26 16.33
N GLY A 224 -5.17 4.79 17.12
CA GLY A 224 -6.59 4.90 16.81
C GLY A 224 -7.13 6.32 16.70
N VAL A 225 -6.43 7.31 17.26
CA VAL A 225 -6.79 8.72 17.09
C VAL A 225 -6.59 9.18 15.64
N PHE A 226 -5.63 8.58 14.92
CA PHE A 226 -5.24 8.97 13.57
C PHE A 226 -5.79 8.00 12.51
N TYR A 227 -5.62 6.69 12.74
CA TYR A 227 -5.99 5.63 11.81
C TYR A 227 -6.85 4.57 12.50
N SER A 228 -8.04 4.93 12.98
CA SER A 228 -8.97 3.93 13.55
C SER A 228 -9.44 2.95 12.48
N SER A 229 -9.41 1.65 12.78
CA SER A 229 -10.00 0.64 11.90
C SER A 229 -11.54 0.59 12.02
N SER A 230 -12.25 0.41 10.91
CA SER A 230 -13.70 0.19 10.87
C SER A 230 -14.12 -1.28 11.05
N GLY A 231 -13.17 -2.21 10.93
CA GLY A 231 -13.38 -3.65 11.01
C GLY A 231 -12.11 -4.43 10.67
N ASP A 232 -12.17 -5.76 10.79
CA ASP A 232 -11.04 -6.63 10.49
C ASP A 232 -11.41 -7.84 9.62
N ASP A 233 -12.63 -7.89 9.09
CA ASP A 233 -13.07 -8.98 8.22
C ASP A 233 -12.47 -8.87 6.82
N ASP A 234 -12.36 -7.65 6.31
CA ASP A 234 -11.78 -7.37 5.01
C ASP A 234 -10.27 -7.52 4.98
N GLU A 235 -9.53 -7.14 6.03
CA GLU A 235 -8.10 -7.45 6.13
C GLU A 235 -7.85 -8.95 6.15
N ILE A 236 -8.69 -9.74 6.85
CA ILE A 236 -8.57 -11.19 6.82
C ILE A 236 -8.86 -11.74 5.43
N ALA A 237 -9.90 -11.25 4.74
CA ALA A 237 -10.20 -11.67 3.38
C ALA A 237 -9.05 -11.29 2.41
N TRP A 238 -8.50 -10.10 2.56
CA TRP A 238 -7.39 -9.58 1.76
C TRP A 238 -6.09 -10.38 1.96
N ALA A 239 -5.69 -10.60 3.21
CA ALA A 239 -4.52 -11.41 3.56
C ALA A 239 -4.68 -12.87 3.10
N SER A 240 -5.88 -13.43 3.27
CA SER A 240 -6.19 -14.78 2.78
C SER A 240 -6.04 -14.88 1.26
N ALA A 241 -6.52 -13.88 0.50
CA ALA A 241 -6.39 -13.86 -0.95
C ALA A 241 -4.91 -13.82 -1.37
N TRP A 242 -4.09 -12.97 -0.75
CA TRP A 242 -2.66 -12.90 -1.05
C TRP A 242 -1.90 -14.15 -0.67
N LEU A 243 -2.14 -14.71 0.52
CA LEU A 243 -1.52 -15.96 0.95
C LEU A 243 -1.93 -17.12 0.05
N TYR A 244 -3.20 -17.18 -0.38
CA TYR A 244 -3.66 -18.15 -1.35
C TYR A 244 -2.89 -18.03 -2.67
N ILE A 245 -2.78 -16.83 -3.23
CA ILE A 245 -2.04 -16.59 -4.48
C ILE A 245 -0.55 -16.93 -4.32
N ALA A 246 0.06 -16.59 -3.18
CA ALA A 246 1.48 -16.82 -2.93
C ALA A 246 1.84 -18.30 -2.71
N THR A 247 0.91 -19.11 -2.20
CA THR A 247 1.19 -20.48 -1.74
C THR A 247 0.49 -21.58 -2.52
N GLY A 248 -0.66 -21.28 -3.13
CA GLY A 248 -1.60 -22.27 -3.65
C GLY A 248 -2.29 -23.12 -2.57
N ASP A 249 -2.14 -22.77 -1.28
CA ASP A 249 -2.72 -23.53 -0.17
C ASP A 249 -4.21 -23.21 0.01
N PHE A 250 -5.06 -24.20 -0.26
CA PHE A 250 -6.51 -24.09 -0.18
C PHE A 250 -7.04 -23.77 1.23
N THR A 251 -6.26 -23.95 2.29
CA THR A 251 -6.68 -23.54 3.64
C THR A 251 -6.98 -22.04 3.69
N TYR A 252 -6.26 -21.21 2.92
CA TYR A 252 -6.54 -19.78 2.81
C TYR A 252 -7.85 -19.47 2.06
N GLN A 253 -8.32 -20.34 1.16
CA GLN A 253 -9.62 -20.15 0.50
C GLN A 253 -10.82 -20.30 1.45
N ASN A 254 -10.69 -21.13 2.49
CA ASN A 254 -11.78 -21.33 3.44
C ASN A 254 -12.14 -20.01 4.15
N PHE A 255 -11.16 -19.13 4.36
CA PHE A 255 -11.37 -17.81 4.98
C PHE A 255 -11.99 -16.78 4.03
N LEU A 256 -11.87 -17.00 2.71
CA LEU A 256 -12.58 -16.22 1.69
C LEU A 256 -14.08 -16.55 1.63
N SER A 257 -14.47 -17.67 2.24
CA SER A 257 -15.85 -18.17 2.28
C SER A 257 -16.58 -17.75 3.56
N SER A 258 -16.07 -16.75 4.29
CA SER A 258 -16.69 -16.20 5.49
C SER A 258 -18.11 -15.65 5.20
N GLU A 259 -18.95 -15.56 6.23
CA GLU A 259 -20.33 -15.06 6.08
C GLU A 259 -20.37 -13.59 5.64
N ASN A 260 -19.33 -12.81 5.94
CA ASN A 260 -19.19 -11.40 5.54
C ASN A 260 -18.28 -11.26 4.32
N ASN A 261 -18.87 -11.20 3.13
CA ASN A 261 -18.15 -10.97 1.89
C ASN A 261 -18.01 -9.47 1.52
N GLY A 262 -18.39 -8.58 2.44
CA GLY A 262 -18.40 -7.12 2.23
C GLY A 262 -19.52 -6.59 1.35
N GLY A 263 -20.29 -7.44 0.66
CA GLY A 263 -21.30 -6.99 -0.29
C GLY A 263 -20.75 -6.05 -1.37
N ALA A 264 -21.62 -5.17 -1.87
CA ALA A 264 -21.20 -4.11 -2.79
C ALA A 264 -20.50 -2.98 -2.03
N ARG A 265 -19.38 -2.50 -2.58
CA ARG A 265 -18.55 -1.44 -2.01
C ARG A 265 -18.24 -0.38 -3.05
N SER A 266 -18.12 0.87 -2.61
CA SER A 266 -17.74 2.01 -3.43
C SER A 266 -16.33 2.54 -3.12
N GLU A 267 -15.64 1.89 -2.19
CA GLU A 267 -14.35 2.30 -1.67
C GLU A 267 -13.36 1.14 -1.73
N PHE A 268 -12.09 1.50 -1.93
CA PHE A 268 -10.95 0.65 -1.69
C PHE A 268 -9.86 1.53 -1.07
N SER A 269 -9.55 1.31 0.19
CA SER A 269 -8.68 2.20 0.97
C SER A 269 -7.87 1.42 2.00
N TRP A 270 -7.12 2.14 2.83
CA TRP A 270 -6.37 1.54 3.93
C TRP A 270 -7.28 0.89 4.98
N ASP A 271 -8.58 1.22 5.01
CA ASP A 271 -9.58 0.78 6.00
C ASP A 271 -10.76 -0.04 5.40
N ASP A 272 -10.84 -0.19 4.07
CA ASP A 272 -11.78 -1.14 3.43
C ASP A 272 -11.11 -1.84 2.24
N LYS A 273 -10.94 -3.15 2.37
CA LYS A 273 -10.23 -4.00 1.39
C LYS A 273 -11.11 -5.03 0.71
N PHE A 274 -12.42 -4.99 0.93
CA PHE A 274 -13.31 -5.94 0.31
C PHE A 274 -13.16 -5.89 -1.21
N VAL A 275 -13.28 -4.73 -1.86
CA VAL A 275 -13.16 -4.64 -3.34
C VAL A 275 -11.85 -5.26 -3.86
N GLY A 276 -10.73 -5.03 -3.17
CA GLY A 276 -9.43 -5.62 -3.50
C GLY A 276 -9.46 -7.14 -3.40
N ALA A 277 -9.90 -7.67 -2.26
CA ALA A 277 -10.01 -9.12 -2.04
C ALA A 277 -10.94 -9.75 -3.07
N GLN A 278 -12.12 -9.18 -3.29
CA GLN A 278 -13.10 -9.66 -4.27
C GLN A 278 -12.50 -9.75 -5.67
N THR A 279 -11.73 -8.73 -6.07
CA THR A 279 -11.05 -8.66 -7.36
C THR A 279 -10.02 -9.79 -7.50
N LEU A 280 -9.13 -9.96 -6.52
CA LEU A 280 -8.10 -11.01 -6.54
C LEU A 280 -8.69 -12.41 -6.65
N ILE A 281 -9.72 -12.70 -5.87
CA ILE A 281 -10.34 -14.03 -5.80
C ILE A 281 -11.07 -14.35 -7.11
N SER A 282 -11.76 -13.37 -7.71
CA SER A 282 -12.43 -13.55 -9.00
C SER A 282 -11.44 -13.96 -10.11
N LYS A 283 -10.25 -13.34 -10.12
CA LYS A 283 -9.17 -13.63 -11.06
C LYS A 283 -8.54 -15.01 -10.82
N ALA A 284 -8.31 -15.37 -9.56
CA ALA A 284 -7.75 -16.67 -9.19
C ALA A 284 -8.70 -17.83 -9.55
N SER A 285 -10.00 -17.66 -9.34
CA SER A 285 -11.04 -18.66 -9.65
C SER A 285 -11.13 -18.97 -11.15
N THR A 286 -11.06 -17.92 -11.97
CA THR A 286 -11.12 -18.04 -13.43
C THR A 286 -9.88 -18.74 -13.99
N SER A 287 -8.72 -18.52 -13.39
CA SER A 287 -7.46 -19.12 -13.83
C SER A 287 -7.33 -20.61 -13.49
N GLN A 288 -8.10 -21.11 -12.51
CA GLN A 288 -8.03 -22.50 -12.04
C GLN A 288 -9.24 -23.38 -12.42
N ASN A 289 -10.17 -22.86 -13.25
CA ASN A 289 -11.38 -23.59 -13.67
C ASN A 289 -12.25 -24.09 -12.50
N GLN A 290 -12.16 -23.40 -11.34
CA GLN A 290 -12.95 -23.70 -10.16
C GLN A 290 -14.15 -22.76 -10.09
N ILE A 291 -15.36 -23.31 -9.97
CA ILE A 291 -16.55 -22.54 -9.61
C ILE A 291 -16.47 -22.27 -8.11
N ILE A 292 -15.69 -21.27 -7.70
CA ILE A 292 -15.93 -20.66 -6.39
C ILE A 292 -17.29 -19.97 -6.54
N LYS A 293 -18.31 -20.46 -5.83
CA LYS A 293 -19.64 -19.81 -5.77
C LYS A 293 -19.50 -18.53 -4.98
N ILE A 294 -18.86 -17.52 -5.55
CA ILE A 294 -18.76 -16.23 -4.92
C ILE A 294 -19.99 -15.44 -5.28
N ARG A 295 -20.88 -15.23 -4.29
CA ARG A 295 -21.98 -14.28 -4.40
C ARG A 295 -21.43 -12.86 -4.30
N PHE A 296 -20.68 -12.40 -5.31
CA PHE A 296 -20.40 -10.98 -5.44
C PHE A 296 -21.62 -10.31 -6.06
N CYS A 297 -22.35 -9.58 -5.22
CA CYS A 297 -23.45 -8.75 -5.69
C CYS A 297 -22.83 -7.53 -6.39
N CYS A 298 -23.01 -7.48 -7.72
CA CYS A 298 -22.98 -6.27 -8.54
C CYS A 298 -21.84 -5.28 -8.27
N MET A 299 -20.64 -5.57 -8.78
CA MET A 299 -19.78 -4.47 -9.22
C MET A 299 -20.44 -3.84 -10.46
N VAL A 300 -20.80 -2.56 -10.36
CA VAL A 300 -21.42 -1.67 -11.37
C VAL A 300 -22.97 -1.71 -11.43
N PRO A 301 -23.67 -0.65 -10.96
CA PRO A 301 -25.01 -0.34 -11.45
C PRO A 301 -24.88 0.04 -12.93
N THR A 302 -25.34 -0.83 -13.83
CA THR A 302 -25.62 -0.43 -15.21
C THR A 302 -26.83 0.50 -15.21
N ASN A 303 -26.62 1.79 -14.96
CA ASN A 303 -27.64 2.81 -15.18
C ASN A 303 -27.00 4.13 -15.66
N GLN A 304 -26.45 4.10 -16.88
CA GLN A 304 -26.50 5.23 -17.79
C GLN A 304 -26.57 4.70 -19.23
N ARG A 305 -27.78 4.69 -19.80
CA ARG A 305 -28.09 4.86 -21.22
C ARG A 305 -29.61 4.86 -21.40
N THR A 306 -30.20 6.06 -21.31
CA THR A 306 -31.18 6.63 -22.27
C THR A 306 -31.11 8.13 -22.12
#